data_AF-A0A947IK23-F1
#
_entry.id   AF-A0A947IK23-F1
#
_cell.length_a   1.000
_cell.length_b   1.000
_cell.length_c   1.000
_cell.angle_alpha   90.00
_cell.angle_beta   90.00
_cell.angle_gamma   90.00
#
_symmetry.space_group_name_H-M   'P 1'
#
loop_
_entity.id
_entity.type
_entity.pdbx_description
1 polymer ?
#
loop_
_entity_poly.entity_id
_entity_poly.type
_entity_poly.pdbx_seq_one_letter_code
_entity_poly.pdbx_strand_id
1 'polypeptide(L)'
;MSLMDKLMQPMIGGALPVPADYAANELVGNLFTVWAGGFGIAVIPWALYCFFKKGNDIPLLMIFGGLICSLIEPMLDHLGHLWYPTNLPGPAFVGYDLNVPYLIPPCYVFFISMTGYWAYTRMKAGLTVKGVFITWFLIAMTDVIMEMPGTATQAYIYYGDASFKVFGFPLAWGWLNGTSMLLVGFLLYLVEPYLRGWNRLFIIPVSVVAMGASYGMTAWPYFMSLNHDMPWIATRLLTLLSLALCLMIVRFTAAIVASGHEAKNPIEKLNGNPVPA
;
A
#
# COMPACT_ATOMS: atom_id res chain seq x y z
N MET A 1 14.04 24.29 -29.41
CA MET A 1 14.19 23.01 -28.71
C MET A 1 13.29 21.99 -29.41
N SER A 2 13.88 20.93 -29.95
CA SER A 2 13.14 19.86 -30.64
C SER A 2 12.29 19.04 -29.65
N LEU A 3 11.33 18.26 -30.15
CA LEU A 3 10.60 17.31 -29.29
C LEU A 3 11.56 16.31 -28.64
N MET A 4 12.56 15.84 -29.41
CA MET A 4 13.55 14.89 -28.91
C MET A 4 14.39 15.50 -27.77
N ASP A 5 14.76 16.78 -27.88
CA ASP A 5 15.51 17.47 -26.83
C ASP A 5 14.71 17.53 -25.53
N LYS A 6 13.39 17.76 -25.61
CA LYS A 6 12.50 17.76 -24.44
C LYS A 6 12.38 16.37 -23.81
N LEU A 7 12.25 15.33 -24.63
CA LEU A 7 12.18 13.95 -24.15
C LEU A 7 13.50 13.48 -23.52
N MET A 8 14.62 13.98 -24.03
CA MET A 8 15.97 13.65 -23.56
C MET A 8 16.49 14.58 -22.46
N GLN A 9 15.68 15.53 -22.00
CA GLN A 9 16.06 16.42 -20.90
C GLN A 9 16.44 15.58 -19.67
N PRO A 10 17.62 15.81 -19.06
CA PRO A 10 18.04 15.03 -17.90
C PRO A 10 17.18 15.39 -16.69
N MET A 11 16.71 14.35 -15.99
CA MET A 11 16.10 14.44 -14.68
C MET A 11 17.12 13.96 -13.67
N ILE A 12 17.41 14.80 -12.67
CA ILE A 12 18.34 14.46 -11.60
C ILE A 12 17.60 13.61 -10.58
N GLY A 13 18.13 12.43 -10.32
CA GLY A 13 17.61 11.53 -9.31
C GLY A 13 18.33 11.69 -7.98
N GLY A 14 17.62 11.49 -6.87
CA GLY A 14 18.24 11.43 -5.55
C GLY A 14 17.36 11.96 -4.43
N ALA A 15 17.63 11.47 -3.22
CA ALA A 15 16.96 11.92 -2.01
C ALA A 15 17.46 13.31 -1.59
N LEU A 16 16.53 14.14 -1.11
CA LEU A 16 16.81 15.46 -0.56
C LEU A 16 16.49 15.47 0.95
N PRO A 17 17.25 16.23 1.76
CA PRO A 17 16.95 16.38 3.17
C PRO A 17 15.63 17.13 3.37
N VAL A 18 14.85 16.76 4.39
CA VAL A 18 13.65 17.52 4.78
C VAL A 18 14.07 18.96 5.11
N PRO A 19 13.45 19.99 4.49
CA PRO A 19 13.74 21.37 4.83
C PRO A 19 13.40 21.65 6.29
N ALA A 20 14.31 22.28 7.04
CA ALA A 20 14.13 22.51 8.48
C ALA A 20 12.90 23.39 8.80
N ASP A 21 12.52 24.25 7.88
CA ASP A 21 11.38 25.15 7.93
C ASP A 21 10.11 24.56 7.30
N TYR A 22 10.13 23.30 6.84
CA TYR A 22 8.95 22.65 6.29
C TYR A 22 7.94 22.33 7.40
N ALA A 23 6.93 23.21 7.51
CA ALA A 23 5.83 23.10 8.46
C ALA A 23 4.48 23.19 7.73
N ALA A 24 3.52 22.36 8.13
CA ALA A 24 2.15 22.47 7.65
C ALA A 24 1.39 23.55 8.44
N ASN A 25 0.34 24.10 7.84
CA ASN A 25 -0.63 24.86 8.61
C ASN A 25 -1.19 24.00 9.75
N GLU A 26 -1.26 24.53 10.97
CA GLU A 26 -1.63 23.75 12.17
C GLU A 26 -3.01 23.10 12.07
N LEU A 27 -4.00 23.82 11.54
CA LEU A 27 -5.34 23.29 11.32
C LEU A 27 -5.31 22.14 10.32
N VAL A 28 -4.58 22.31 9.20
CA VAL A 28 -4.42 21.27 8.17
C VAL A 28 -3.73 20.03 8.74
N GLY A 29 -2.63 20.21 9.47
CA GLY A 29 -1.89 19.11 10.09
C GLY A 29 -2.73 18.32 11.10
N ASN A 30 -3.51 19.02 11.93
CA ASN A 30 -4.42 18.38 12.89
C ASN A 30 -5.58 17.64 12.20
N LEU A 31 -6.22 18.28 11.22
CA LEU A 31 -7.30 17.64 10.45
C LEU A 31 -6.80 16.41 9.70
N PHE A 32 -5.63 16.49 9.08
CA PHE A 32 -5.03 15.36 8.37
C PHE A 32 -4.63 14.23 9.32
N THR A 33 -4.10 14.56 10.50
CA THR A 33 -3.82 13.58 11.56
C THR A 33 -5.07 12.79 11.96
N VAL A 34 -6.21 13.47 12.12
CA VAL A 34 -7.49 12.81 12.43
C VAL A 34 -8.02 12.04 11.22
N TRP A 35 -7.92 12.60 10.02
CA TRP A 35 -8.39 11.98 8.78
C TRP A 35 -7.65 10.67 8.46
N ALA A 36 -6.32 10.67 8.48
CA ALA A 36 -5.52 9.50 8.15
C ALA A 36 -5.37 8.54 9.33
N GLY A 37 -5.14 9.06 10.55
CA GLY A 37 -4.92 8.23 11.74
C GLY A 37 -6.21 7.80 12.46
N GLY A 38 -7.27 8.60 12.41
CA GLY A 38 -8.49 8.38 13.18
C GLY A 38 -9.23 7.08 12.83
N PHE A 39 -9.26 6.70 11.55
CA PHE A 39 -9.89 5.44 11.13
C PHE A 39 -9.20 4.19 11.72
N GLY A 40 -7.88 4.24 11.88
CA GLY A 40 -7.11 3.18 12.53
C GLY A 40 -7.47 2.95 13.99
N ILE A 41 -7.83 4.02 14.70
CA ILE A 41 -8.31 3.93 16.09
C ILE A 41 -9.76 3.47 16.11
N ALA A 42 -10.60 3.99 15.21
CA ALA A 42 -12.03 3.70 15.15
C ALA A 42 -12.34 2.22 14.84
N VAL A 43 -11.43 1.48 14.19
CA VAL A 43 -11.63 0.05 13.89
C VAL A 43 -11.39 -0.87 15.10
N ILE A 44 -10.68 -0.41 16.14
CA ILE A 44 -10.32 -1.21 17.31
C ILE A 44 -11.56 -1.75 18.06
N PRO A 45 -12.58 -0.95 18.40
CA PRO A 45 -13.78 -1.47 19.07
C PRO A 45 -14.50 -2.54 18.26
N TRP A 46 -14.57 -2.38 16.93
CA TRP A 46 -15.19 -3.36 16.06
C TRP A 46 -14.39 -4.67 15.96
N ALA A 47 -13.06 -4.59 15.94
CA ALA A 47 -12.20 -5.78 15.95
C ALA A 47 -12.32 -6.55 17.27
N LEU A 48 -12.37 -5.86 18.40
CA LEU A 48 -12.63 -6.46 19.71
C LEU A 48 -14.02 -7.11 19.76
N TYR A 49 -15.04 -6.45 19.19
CA TYR A 49 -16.37 -7.06 19.05
C TYR A 49 -16.33 -8.35 18.22
N CYS A 50 -15.62 -8.36 17.09
CA CYS A 50 -15.45 -9.57 16.27
C CYS A 50 -14.76 -10.70 17.05
N PHE A 51 -13.74 -10.37 17.85
CA PHE A 51 -13.04 -11.33 18.69
C PHE A 51 -13.98 -11.91 19.78
N PHE A 52 -14.55 -11.07 20.63
CA PHE A 52 -15.30 -11.52 21.80
C PHE A 52 -16.69 -12.06 21.49
N LYS A 53 -17.37 -11.56 20.46
CA LYS A 53 -18.76 -11.94 20.14
C LYS A 53 -18.89 -12.91 18.98
N LYS A 54 -17.95 -12.90 18.03
CA LYS A 54 -18.01 -13.76 16.84
C LYS A 54 -16.94 -14.84 16.82
N GLY A 55 -16.01 -14.85 17.79
CA GLY A 55 -14.88 -15.78 17.80
C GLY A 55 -13.93 -15.59 16.60
N ASN A 56 -13.97 -14.42 15.95
CA ASN A 56 -13.11 -14.10 14.81
C ASN A 56 -11.99 -13.17 15.27
N ASP A 57 -10.80 -13.74 15.44
CA ASP A 57 -9.57 -13.09 15.86
C ASP A 57 -8.79 -12.43 14.72
N ILE A 58 -9.11 -12.72 13.46
CA ILE A 58 -8.38 -12.20 12.29
C ILE A 58 -8.33 -10.66 12.31
N PRO A 59 -9.43 -9.90 12.50
CA PRO A 59 -9.35 -8.44 12.53
C PRO A 59 -8.39 -7.90 13.58
N LEU A 60 -8.37 -8.52 14.77
CA LEU A 60 -7.49 -8.09 15.86
C LEU A 60 -6.02 -8.38 15.52
N LEU A 61 -5.73 -9.56 14.95
CA LEU A 61 -4.38 -9.91 14.50
C LEU A 61 -3.90 -9.01 13.35
N MET A 62 -4.81 -8.62 12.45
CA MET A 62 -4.51 -7.68 11.36
C MET A 62 -4.22 -6.27 11.87
N ILE A 63 -4.85 -5.81 12.97
CA ILE A 63 -4.46 -4.54 13.62
C ILE A 63 -3.00 -4.59 14.06
N PHE A 64 -2.57 -5.64 14.74
CA PHE A 64 -1.16 -5.80 15.12
C PHE A 64 -0.25 -5.88 13.88
N GLY A 65 -0.71 -6.57 12.84
CA GLY A 65 -0.01 -6.64 11.56
C GLY A 65 0.21 -5.28 10.92
N GLY A 66 -0.78 -4.38 10.97
CA GLY A 66 -0.67 -3.02 10.43
C GLY A 66 0.28 -2.14 11.22
N LEU A 67 0.23 -2.21 12.55
CA LEU A 67 1.19 -1.50 13.40
C LEU A 67 2.63 -1.92 13.09
N ILE A 68 2.89 -3.22 12.94
CA ILE A 68 4.23 -3.72 12.57
C ILE A 68 4.58 -3.34 11.14
N CYS A 69 3.61 -3.40 10.21
CA CYS A 69 3.80 -3.02 8.82
C CYS A 69 4.24 -1.56 8.69
N SER A 70 3.76 -0.67 9.56
CA SER A 70 4.16 0.76 9.54
C SER A 70 5.66 1.00 9.69
N LEU A 71 6.41 0.04 10.25
CA LEU A 71 7.86 0.16 10.41
C LEU A 71 8.62 0.25 9.06
N ILE A 72 7.99 -0.12 7.95
CA ILE A 72 8.60 0.03 6.61
C ILE A 72 8.42 1.42 6.03
N GLU A 73 7.56 2.26 6.62
CA GLU A 73 7.23 3.61 6.13
C GLU A 73 8.47 4.44 5.82
N PRO A 74 9.46 4.61 6.73
CA PRO A 74 10.55 5.55 6.46
C PRO A 74 11.38 5.15 5.24
N MET A 75 11.44 3.85 4.92
CA MET A 75 12.07 3.36 3.69
C MET A 75 11.27 3.74 2.45
N LEU A 76 9.93 3.61 2.50
CA LEU A 76 9.06 3.93 1.38
C LEU A 76 9.02 5.43 1.13
N ASP A 77 8.94 6.24 2.17
CA ASP A 77 8.99 7.70 2.07
C ASP A 77 10.32 8.17 1.47
N HIS A 78 11.42 7.58 1.93
CA HIS A 78 12.75 7.91 1.43
C HIS A 78 12.90 7.59 -0.06
N LEU A 79 12.55 6.37 -0.48
CA LEU A 79 12.61 5.96 -1.90
C LEU A 79 11.58 6.69 -2.77
N GLY A 80 10.47 7.06 -2.13
CA GLY A 80 9.29 7.69 -2.70
C GLY A 80 9.34 9.20 -2.82
N HIS A 81 10.36 9.81 -2.23
CA HIS A 81 10.54 11.26 -2.12
C HIS A 81 9.39 11.93 -1.38
N LEU A 82 8.97 11.38 -0.24
CA LEU A 82 7.96 11.97 0.64
C LEU A 82 8.63 12.71 1.80
N TRP A 83 8.10 13.87 2.16
CA TRP A 83 8.42 14.56 3.40
C TRP A 83 7.18 14.81 4.25
N TYR A 84 7.30 14.49 5.54
CA TYR A 84 6.38 14.95 6.57
C TYR A 84 6.83 16.31 7.12
N PRO A 85 5.88 17.23 7.40
CA PRO A 85 6.19 18.47 8.10
C PRO A 85 6.71 18.22 9.51
N THR A 86 7.64 19.06 9.94
CA THR A 86 8.32 18.94 11.24
C THR A 86 7.40 19.24 12.43
N ASN A 87 6.26 19.90 12.21
CA ASN A 87 5.29 20.29 13.22
C ASN A 87 4.09 19.32 13.35
N LEU A 88 4.10 18.18 12.67
CA LEU A 88 3.09 17.14 12.91
C LEU A 88 3.36 16.43 14.25
N PRO A 89 2.31 15.96 14.97
CA PRO A 89 2.49 15.22 16.21
C PRO A 89 3.37 13.96 16.01
N GLY A 90 4.44 13.83 16.78
CA GLY A 90 5.41 12.75 16.60
C GLY A 90 6.78 13.08 17.20
N PRO A 91 7.83 12.33 16.83
CA PRO A 91 7.79 11.17 15.93
C PRO A 91 7.29 9.89 16.63
N ALA A 92 6.60 9.01 15.90
CA ALA A 92 6.36 7.62 16.28
C ALA A 92 7.66 6.80 16.25
N PHE A 93 8.45 7.01 15.20
CA PHE A 93 9.78 6.46 15.01
C PHE A 93 10.55 7.31 13.99
N VAL A 94 11.86 7.07 13.91
CA VAL A 94 12.79 7.79 13.03
C VAL A 94 13.57 6.76 12.21
N GLY A 95 13.70 7.00 10.91
CA GLY A 95 14.48 6.15 10.01
C GLY A 95 14.79 6.87 8.70
N TYR A 96 15.94 6.59 8.08
CA TYR A 96 16.40 7.27 6.85
C TYR A 96 16.36 8.82 6.96
N ASP A 97 16.67 9.34 8.15
CA ASP A 97 16.61 10.77 8.50
C ASP A 97 15.21 11.41 8.40
N LEU A 98 14.14 10.60 8.37
CA LEU A 98 12.75 11.02 8.36
C LEU A 98 12.09 10.82 9.73
N ASN A 99 11.37 11.84 10.19
CA ASN A 99 10.50 11.77 11.36
C ASN A 99 9.11 11.30 10.94
N VAL A 100 8.75 10.06 11.30
CA VAL A 100 7.42 9.53 10.98
C VAL A 100 6.41 9.97 12.04
N PRO A 101 5.30 10.66 11.68
CA PRO A 101 4.35 11.18 12.65
C PRO A 101 3.47 10.09 13.28
N TYR A 102 2.88 10.38 14.44
CA TYR A 102 2.00 9.47 15.18
C TYR A 102 0.77 9.00 14.41
N LEU A 103 0.37 9.71 13.35
CA LEU A 103 -0.76 9.34 12.50
C LEU A 103 -0.48 8.11 11.63
N ILE A 104 0.79 7.78 11.36
CA ILE A 104 1.14 6.73 10.39
C ILE A 104 0.89 5.31 10.90
N PRO A 105 1.32 4.90 12.11
CA PRO A 105 0.99 3.57 12.61
C PRO A 105 -0.51 3.22 12.56
N PRO A 106 -1.44 4.09 13.03
CA PRO A 106 -2.87 3.80 12.89
C PRO A 106 -3.36 3.94 11.44
N CYS A 107 -2.78 4.80 10.62
CA CYS A 107 -3.07 4.82 9.17
C CYS A 107 -2.81 3.44 8.55
N TYR A 108 -1.65 2.83 8.80
CA TYR A 108 -1.30 1.50 8.30
C TYR A 108 -2.24 0.40 8.80
N VAL A 109 -2.74 0.50 10.03
CA VAL A 109 -3.77 -0.42 10.54
C VAL A 109 -4.98 -0.43 9.61
N PHE A 110 -5.53 0.75 9.30
CA PHE A 110 -6.75 0.83 8.50
C PHE A 110 -6.47 0.61 7.02
N PHE A 111 -5.55 1.40 6.45
CA PHE A 111 -5.28 1.45 5.02
C PHE A 111 -4.63 0.18 4.50
N ILE A 112 -3.62 -0.35 5.18
CA ILE A 112 -2.92 -1.53 4.69
C ILE A 112 -3.63 -2.80 5.15
N SER A 113 -3.69 -3.00 6.46
CA SER A 113 -4.09 -4.30 7.01
C SER A 113 -5.60 -4.53 6.97
N MET A 114 -6.42 -3.54 7.32
CA MET A 114 -7.87 -3.72 7.31
C MET A 114 -8.46 -3.70 5.89
N THR A 115 -7.89 -2.93 4.96
CA THR A 115 -8.23 -3.03 3.54
C THR A 115 -7.81 -4.38 2.95
N GLY A 116 -6.63 -4.89 3.32
CA GLY A 116 -6.22 -6.26 2.98
C GLY A 116 -7.16 -7.31 3.58
N TYR A 117 -7.58 -7.16 4.83
CA TYR A 117 -8.60 -8.01 5.43
C TYR A 117 -9.93 -7.95 4.66
N TRP A 118 -10.36 -6.76 4.24
CA TRP A 118 -11.54 -6.62 3.39
C TRP A 118 -11.37 -7.39 2.08
N ALA A 119 -10.25 -7.23 1.37
CA ALA A 119 -9.95 -7.99 0.16
C ALA A 119 -10.00 -9.51 0.40
N TYR A 120 -9.43 -10.00 1.50
CA TYR A 120 -9.53 -11.39 1.94
C TYR A 120 -11.00 -11.86 2.07
N THR A 121 -11.86 -11.07 2.71
CA THR A 121 -13.29 -11.44 2.83
C THR A 121 -13.99 -11.52 1.47
N ARG A 122 -13.62 -10.63 0.53
CA ARG A 122 -14.13 -10.68 -0.84
C ARG A 122 -13.67 -11.94 -1.57
N MET A 123 -12.39 -12.29 -1.45
CA MET A 123 -11.84 -13.51 -2.04
C MET A 123 -12.50 -14.77 -1.49
N LYS A 124 -12.75 -14.82 -0.17
CA LYS A 124 -13.50 -15.92 0.47
C LYS A 124 -14.95 -16.04 0.01
N ALA A 125 -15.59 -14.93 -0.34
CA ALA A 125 -16.92 -14.95 -0.92
C ALA A 125 -16.92 -15.45 -2.39
N GLY A 126 -15.74 -15.66 -2.97
CA GLY A 126 -15.56 -16.12 -4.34
C GLY A 126 -15.61 -14.96 -5.32
N LEU A 127 -14.45 -14.54 -5.84
CA LEU A 127 -14.36 -13.50 -6.87
C LEU A 127 -14.12 -14.12 -8.25
N THR A 128 -14.79 -13.59 -9.27
CA THR A 128 -14.38 -13.80 -10.66
C THR A 128 -13.13 -12.98 -10.97
N VAL A 129 -12.50 -13.21 -12.13
CA VAL A 129 -11.37 -12.37 -12.59
C VAL A 129 -11.74 -10.89 -12.59
N LYS A 130 -12.91 -10.55 -13.15
CA LYS A 130 -13.45 -9.17 -13.13
C LYS A 130 -13.64 -8.67 -11.70
N GLY A 131 -14.14 -9.52 -10.80
CA GLY A 131 -14.31 -9.20 -9.39
C GLY A 131 -13.00 -8.79 -8.71
N VAL A 132 -11.90 -9.51 -8.97
CA VAL A 132 -10.57 -9.17 -8.42
C VAL A 132 -10.08 -7.82 -8.94
N PHE A 133 -10.21 -7.53 -10.24
CA PHE A 133 -9.83 -6.23 -10.80
C PHE A 133 -10.67 -5.07 -10.23
N ILE A 134 -11.98 -5.26 -10.03
CA ILE A 134 -12.84 -4.27 -9.39
C ILE A 134 -12.41 -4.06 -7.94
N THR A 135 -12.16 -5.14 -7.19
CA THR A 135 -11.67 -5.05 -5.81
C THR A 135 -10.36 -4.27 -5.76
N TRP A 136 -9.38 -4.61 -6.60
CA TRP A 136 -8.12 -3.87 -6.69
C TRP A 136 -8.32 -2.39 -7.02
N PHE A 137 -9.17 -2.08 -8.01
CA PHE A 137 -9.43 -0.69 -8.38
C PHE A 137 -10.06 0.11 -7.23
N LEU A 138 -11.03 -0.47 -6.52
CA LEU A 138 -11.65 0.18 -5.36
C LEU A 138 -10.61 0.45 -4.26
N ILE A 139 -9.73 -0.50 -3.97
CA ILE A 139 -8.63 -0.35 -3.01
C ILE A 139 -7.70 0.78 -3.45
N ALA A 140 -7.24 0.76 -4.70
CA ALA A 140 -6.38 1.81 -5.25
C ALA A 140 -7.02 3.20 -5.14
N MET A 141 -8.34 3.30 -5.33
CA MET A 141 -9.05 4.57 -5.16
C MET A 141 -9.17 5.01 -3.70
N THR A 142 -9.18 4.10 -2.72
CA THR A 142 -9.15 4.51 -1.31
C THR A 142 -7.87 5.26 -0.97
N ASP A 143 -6.75 4.84 -1.53
CA ASP A 143 -5.44 5.49 -1.39
C ASP A 143 -5.46 6.89 -2.00
N VAL A 144 -5.87 7.00 -3.27
CA VAL A 144 -6.01 8.27 -3.98
C VAL A 144 -6.91 9.26 -3.21
N ILE A 145 -8.05 8.79 -2.69
CA ILE A 145 -9.00 9.64 -1.97
C ILE A 145 -8.44 10.09 -0.61
N MET A 146 -7.62 9.26 0.05
CA MET A 146 -7.05 9.63 1.34
C MET A 146 -5.86 10.58 1.19
N GLU A 147 -4.96 10.28 0.26
CA GLU A 147 -3.68 10.96 0.11
C GLU A 147 -3.80 12.30 -0.63
N MET A 148 -4.61 12.36 -1.68
CA MET A 148 -4.72 13.56 -2.54
C MET A 148 -5.17 14.82 -1.77
N PRO A 149 -6.13 14.76 -0.81
CA PRO A 149 -6.43 15.91 0.05
C PRO A 149 -5.23 16.36 0.88
N GLY A 150 -4.42 15.42 1.39
CA GLY A 150 -3.23 15.74 2.18
C GLY A 150 -2.16 16.45 1.36
N THR A 151 -1.86 15.96 0.15
CA THR A 151 -0.90 16.64 -0.73
C THR A 151 -1.45 17.96 -1.30
N ALA A 152 -2.75 18.03 -1.61
CA ALA A 152 -3.39 19.24 -2.12
C ALA A 152 -3.38 20.39 -1.08
N THR A 153 -3.47 20.04 0.21
CA THR A 153 -3.41 20.98 1.33
C THR A 153 -2.01 21.16 1.90
N GLN A 154 -1.01 20.47 1.34
CA GLN A 154 0.39 20.48 1.79
C GLN A 154 0.56 19.98 3.24
N ALA A 155 -0.33 19.09 3.70
CA ALA A 155 -0.19 18.36 4.97
C ALA A 155 1.05 17.45 4.98
N TYR A 156 1.50 17.06 3.80
CA TYR A 156 2.79 16.45 3.48
C TYR A 156 3.04 16.66 1.98
N ILE A 157 4.26 16.42 1.51
CA ILE A 157 4.59 16.57 0.08
C ILE A 157 5.40 15.42 -0.47
N TYR A 158 5.16 15.11 -1.75
CA TYR A 158 6.10 14.39 -2.58
C TYR A 158 6.99 15.39 -3.31
N TYR A 159 8.28 15.45 -2.98
CA TYR A 159 9.25 16.31 -3.65
C TYR A 159 9.71 15.70 -4.98
N GLY A 160 10.61 16.38 -5.69
CA GLY A 160 11.13 15.93 -6.98
C GLY A 160 10.09 15.89 -8.10
N ASP A 161 10.44 15.26 -9.23
CA ASP A 161 9.63 15.15 -10.44
C ASP A 161 9.03 13.75 -10.61
N ALA A 162 8.22 13.33 -9.64
CA ALA A 162 7.46 12.10 -9.80
C ALA A 162 6.48 12.22 -10.97
N SER A 163 6.42 11.17 -11.80
CA SER A 163 5.54 11.16 -12.97
C SER A 163 4.06 11.15 -12.59
N PHE A 164 3.25 11.82 -13.40
CA PHE A 164 1.77 11.84 -13.29
C PHE A 164 1.24 12.40 -11.95
N LYS A 165 1.90 13.41 -11.38
CA LYS A 165 1.39 14.13 -10.20
C LYS A 165 0.07 14.84 -10.51
N VAL A 166 -0.92 14.66 -9.64
CA VAL A 166 -2.19 15.38 -9.65
C VAL A 166 -2.43 15.94 -8.25
N PHE A 167 -2.60 17.25 -8.13
CA PHE A 167 -2.68 17.97 -6.83
C PHE A 167 -1.53 17.62 -5.86
N GLY A 168 -0.32 17.43 -6.40
CA GLY A 168 0.87 17.06 -5.63
C GLY A 168 1.02 15.57 -5.34
N PHE A 169 -0.01 14.75 -5.56
CA PHE A 169 0.01 13.31 -5.36
C PHE A 169 0.47 12.57 -6.62
N PRO A 170 1.57 11.78 -6.57
CA PRO A 170 1.95 10.89 -7.67
C PRO A 170 0.95 9.75 -7.78
N LEU A 171 0.22 9.68 -8.89
CA LEU A 171 -0.80 8.64 -9.09
C LEU A 171 -0.26 7.21 -9.01
N ALA A 172 1.07 7.04 -9.14
CA ALA A 172 1.72 5.75 -9.00
C ALA A 172 1.47 5.07 -7.67
N TRP A 173 1.43 5.84 -6.58
CA TRP A 173 1.12 5.31 -5.25
C TRP A 173 -0.22 4.61 -5.22
N GLY A 174 -1.24 5.14 -5.91
CA GLY A 174 -2.56 4.53 -5.98
C GLY A 174 -2.53 3.07 -6.46
N TRP A 175 -1.80 2.77 -7.55
CA TRP A 175 -1.70 1.37 -8.02
C TRP A 175 -0.67 0.54 -7.25
N LEU A 176 0.39 1.14 -6.71
CA LEU A 176 1.38 0.44 -5.89
C LEU A 176 0.77 0.00 -4.55
N ASN A 177 0.16 0.93 -3.81
CA ASN A 177 -0.60 0.69 -2.58
C ASN A 177 -1.81 -0.21 -2.85
N GLY A 178 -2.56 0.05 -3.93
CA GLY A 178 -3.68 -0.81 -4.31
C GLY A 178 -3.29 -2.27 -4.52
N THR A 179 -2.13 -2.51 -5.14
CA THR A 179 -1.61 -3.86 -5.36
C THR A 179 -1.09 -4.49 -4.07
N SER A 180 -0.40 -3.72 -3.22
CA SER A 180 0.14 -4.23 -1.95
C SER A 180 -0.98 -4.64 -0.99
N MET A 181 -2.01 -3.81 -0.83
CA MET A 181 -3.20 -4.10 -0.02
C MET A 181 -3.98 -5.31 -0.56
N LEU A 182 -4.12 -5.44 -1.88
CA LEU A 182 -4.70 -6.65 -2.48
C LEU A 182 -3.88 -7.89 -2.14
N LEU A 183 -2.55 -7.81 -2.23
CA LEU A 183 -1.65 -8.91 -1.89
C LEU A 183 -1.67 -9.26 -0.40
N VAL A 184 -1.87 -8.30 0.51
CA VAL A 184 -2.11 -8.57 1.93
C VAL A 184 -3.33 -9.48 2.09
N GLY A 185 -4.44 -9.14 1.42
CA GLY A 185 -5.64 -9.98 1.43
C GLY A 185 -5.45 -11.34 0.76
N PHE A 186 -4.68 -11.38 -0.33
CA PHE A 186 -4.36 -12.62 -1.04
C PHE A 186 -3.49 -13.56 -0.22
N LEU A 187 -2.42 -13.06 0.41
CA LEU A 187 -1.57 -13.87 1.27
C LEU A 187 -2.37 -14.40 2.48
N LEU A 188 -3.18 -13.54 3.10
CA LEU A 188 -4.09 -13.97 4.17
C LEU A 188 -5.05 -15.09 3.69
N TYR A 189 -5.63 -14.94 2.50
CA TYR A 189 -6.51 -15.93 1.90
C TYR A 189 -5.84 -17.28 1.69
N LEU A 190 -4.56 -17.30 1.31
CA LEU A 190 -3.79 -18.53 1.12
C LEU A 190 -3.42 -19.21 2.44
N VAL A 191 -2.99 -18.44 3.45
CA VAL A 191 -2.43 -19.02 4.68
C VAL A 191 -3.48 -19.33 5.75
N GLU A 192 -4.54 -18.53 5.86
CA GLU A 192 -5.53 -18.64 6.95
C GLU A 192 -6.12 -20.05 7.12
N PRO A 193 -6.46 -20.82 6.06
CA PRO A 193 -7.03 -22.16 6.19
C PRO A 193 -6.14 -23.15 6.98
N TYR A 194 -4.83 -22.89 7.02
CA TYR A 194 -3.81 -23.75 7.62
C TYR A 194 -3.43 -23.35 9.06
N LEU A 195 -3.90 -22.19 9.53
CA LEU A 195 -3.50 -21.65 10.84
C LEU A 195 -4.52 -22.01 11.93
N ARG A 196 -4.06 -22.82 12.90
CA ARG A 196 -4.84 -23.28 14.06
C ARG A 196 -4.11 -23.00 15.37
N GLY A 197 -4.86 -22.76 16.44
CA GLY A 197 -4.30 -22.49 17.77
C GLY A 197 -3.30 -21.33 17.75
N TRP A 198 -2.15 -21.50 18.41
CA TRP A 198 -1.09 -20.50 18.47
C TRP A 198 -0.49 -20.13 17.11
N ASN A 199 -0.57 -21.00 16.10
CA ASN A 199 -0.07 -20.69 14.76
C ASN A 199 -0.86 -19.54 14.10
N ARG A 200 -2.05 -19.18 14.63
CA ARG A 200 -2.80 -18.01 14.14
C ARG A 200 -2.03 -16.70 14.33
N LEU A 201 -1.05 -16.64 15.23
CA LEU A 201 -0.15 -15.49 15.37
C LEU A 201 0.65 -15.19 14.07
N PHE A 202 0.84 -16.16 13.18
CA PHE A 202 1.45 -15.93 11.86
C PHE A 202 0.60 -15.04 10.93
N ILE A 203 -0.65 -14.71 11.29
CA ILE A 203 -1.44 -13.69 10.59
C ILE A 203 -0.82 -12.30 10.77
N ILE A 204 -0.19 -12.02 11.90
CA ILE A 204 0.41 -10.71 12.21
C ILE A 204 1.43 -10.28 11.12
N PRO A 205 2.46 -11.08 10.79
CA PRO A 205 3.43 -10.70 9.76
C PRO A 205 2.88 -10.68 8.32
N VAL A 206 1.65 -11.15 8.06
CA VAL A 206 1.08 -11.18 6.70
C VAL A 206 1.11 -9.81 6.04
N SER A 207 0.80 -8.75 6.80
CA SER A 207 0.73 -7.39 6.26
C SER A 207 2.09 -6.92 5.75
N VAL A 208 3.13 -7.01 6.60
CA VAL A 208 4.48 -6.56 6.23
C VAL A 208 5.12 -7.44 5.15
N VAL A 209 4.92 -8.76 5.20
CA VAL A 209 5.47 -9.68 4.19
C VAL A 209 4.84 -9.45 2.83
N ALA A 210 3.50 -9.37 2.76
CA ALA A 210 2.82 -9.15 1.49
C ALA A 210 3.09 -7.77 0.91
N MET A 211 3.12 -6.72 1.74
CA MET A 211 3.44 -5.38 1.28
C MET A 211 4.89 -5.30 0.79
N GLY A 212 5.85 -5.78 1.57
CA GLY A 212 7.26 -5.82 1.15
C GLY A 212 7.46 -6.61 -0.15
N ALA A 213 6.81 -7.77 -0.30
CA ALA A 213 6.84 -8.54 -1.53
C ALA A 213 6.22 -7.78 -2.72
N SER A 214 5.07 -7.12 -2.52
CA SER A 214 4.44 -6.31 -3.56
C SER A 214 5.36 -5.21 -4.04
N TYR A 215 5.93 -4.43 -3.12
CA TYR A 215 6.83 -3.33 -3.45
C TYR A 215 8.09 -3.83 -4.16
N GLY A 216 8.68 -4.93 -3.69
CA GLY A 216 9.81 -5.57 -4.36
C GLY A 216 9.49 -6.03 -5.79
N MET A 217 8.28 -6.55 -6.03
CA MET A 217 7.87 -7.02 -7.36
C MET A 217 7.50 -5.87 -8.31
N THR A 218 6.85 -4.82 -7.82
CA THR A 218 6.17 -3.84 -8.69
C THR A 218 6.70 -2.41 -8.59
N ALA A 219 7.25 -1.99 -7.45
CA ALA A 219 7.59 -0.58 -7.20
C ALA A 219 9.01 -0.20 -7.64
N TRP A 220 9.91 -1.17 -7.82
CA TRP A 220 11.30 -0.90 -8.18
C TRP A 220 11.47 0.00 -9.44
N PRO A 221 10.68 -0.11 -10.53
CA PRO A 221 10.84 0.79 -11.67
C PRO A 221 10.49 2.23 -11.30
N TYR A 222 9.44 2.42 -10.51
CA TYR A 222 9.02 3.73 -10.04
C TYR A 222 10.09 4.37 -9.14
N PHE A 223 10.64 3.62 -8.19
CA PHE A 223 11.73 4.12 -7.34
C PHE A 223 13.00 4.44 -8.14
N MET A 224 13.36 3.63 -9.13
CA MET A 224 14.46 3.96 -10.04
C MET A 224 14.19 5.28 -10.78
N SER A 225 12.95 5.52 -11.20
CA SER A 225 12.56 6.74 -11.92
C SER A 225 12.75 8.03 -11.12
N LEU A 226 12.81 7.92 -9.78
CA LEU A 226 13.02 9.02 -8.85
C LEU A 226 14.47 9.15 -8.40
N ASN A 227 15.19 8.03 -8.30
CA ASN A 227 16.47 7.99 -7.59
C ASN A 227 17.69 7.91 -8.52
N HIS A 228 17.50 7.75 -9.83
CA HIS A 228 18.60 7.68 -10.81
C HIS A 228 18.52 8.82 -11.83
N ASP A 229 19.68 9.35 -12.20
CA ASP A 229 19.80 10.32 -13.30
C ASP A 229 19.42 9.66 -14.62
N MET A 230 18.39 10.19 -15.29
CA MET A 230 17.93 9.66 -16.57
C MET A 230 17.14 10.68 -17.39
N PRO A 231 16.96 10.44 -18.71
CA PRO A 231 16.08 11.26 -19.54
C PRO A 231 14.66 11.35 -19.01
N TRP A 232 14.00 12.49 -19.24
CA TRP A 232 12.61 12.75 -18.89
C TRP A 232 11.71 11.59 -19.32
N ILE A 233 11.80 11.15 -20.57
CA ILE A 233 10.95 10.07 -21.08
C ILE A 233 11.18 8.74 -20.35
N ALA A 234 12.39 8.45 -19.91
CA ALA A 234 12.71 7.20 -19.21
C ALA A 234 11.98 7.11 -17.87
N THR A 235 11.88 8.21 -17.12
CA THR A 235 11.19 8.19 -15.82
C THR A 235 9.69 7.86 -15.98
N ARG A 236 9.06 8.34 -17.06
CA ARG A 236 7.64 8.12 -17.38
C ARG A 236 7.42 6.67 -17.79
N LEU A 237 8.30 6.13 -18.63
CA LEU A 237 8.24 4.74 -19.06
C LEU A 237 8.45 3.77 -17.89
N LEU A 238 9.39 4.05 -16.98
CA LEU A 238 9.57 3.25 -15.77
C LEU A 238 8.34 3.35 -14.83
N THR A 239 7.74 4.53 -14.71
CA THR A 239 6.49 4.68 -13.95
C THR A 239 5.35 3.86 -14.57
N LEU A 240 5.22 3.83 -15.89
CA LEU A 240 4.22 2.98 -16.56
C LEU A 240 4.57 1.49 -16.48
N LEU A 241 5.86 1.13 -16.43
CA LEU A 241 6.30 -0.24 -16.21
C LEU A 241 5.85 -0.75 -14.84
N SER A 242 5.90 0.09 -13.79
CA SER A 242 5.38 -0.29 -12.47
C SER A 242 3.89 -0.63 -12.50
N LEU A 243 3.10 0.15 -13.25
CA LEU A 243 1.68 -0.15 -13.48
C LEU A 243 1.50 -1.48 -14.23
N ALA A 244 2.28 -1.74 -15.27
CA ALA A 244 2.22 -3.01 -16.00
C ALA A 244 2.53 -4.22 -15.10
N LEU A 245 3.53 -4.10 -14.23
CA LEU A 245 3.86 -5.12 -13.23
C LEU A 245 2.72 -5.30 -12.21
N CYS A 246 2.12 -4.22 -11.72
CA CYS A 246 0.93 -4.29 -10.88
C CYS A 246 -0.22 -5.05 -11.56
N LEU A 247 -0.54 -4.73 -12.81
CA LEU A 247 -1.60 -5.41 -13.56
C LEU A 247 -1.30 -6.91 -13.77
N MET A 248 -0.03 -7.27 -13.99
CA MET A 248 0.40 -8.67 -14.07
C MET A 248 0.17 -9.40 -12.75
N ILE A 249 0.52 -8.80 -11.61
CA ILE A 249 0.29 -9.36 -10.28
C ILE A 249 -1.21 -9.49 -9.98
N VAL A 250 -2.01 -8.47 -10.27
CA VAL A 250 -3.47 -8.51 -10.11
C VAL A 250 -4.07 -9.63 -10.97
N ARG A 251 -3.61 -9.81 -12.21
CA ARG A 251 -4.05 -10.88 -13.10
C ARG A 251 -3.66 -12.26 -12.57
N PHE A 252 -2.49 -12.40 -11.98
CA PHE A 252 -2.03 -13.62 -11.33
C PHE A 252 -2.91 -13.97 -10.12
N THR A 253 -3.12 -13.01 -9.21
CA THR A 253 -4.05 -13.17 -8.08
C THR A 253 -5.44 -13.56 -8.56
N ALA A 254 -5.94 -12.92 -9.62
CA ALA A 254 -7.23 -13.23 -10.22
C ALA A 254 -7.31 -14.64 -10.80
N ALA A 255 -6.23 -15.16 -11.40
CA ALA A 255 -6.19 -16.54 -11.91
C ALA A 255 -6.38 -17.55 -10.78
N ILE A 256 -5.69 -17.35 -9.66
CA ILE A 256 -5.76 -18.24 -8.50
C ILE A 256 -7.14 -18.15 -7.84
N VAL A 257 -7.58 -16.93 -7.48
CA VAL A 257 -8.83 -16.71 -6.75
C VAL A 257 -10.05 -17.16 -7.56
N ALA A 258 -10.12 -16.83 -8.85
CA ALA A 258 -11.28 -17.18 -9.68
C ALA A 258 -11.37 -18.69 -9.97
N SER A 259 -10.22 -19.38 -10.06
CA SER A 259 -10.20 -20.85 -10.19
C SER A 259 -10.67 -21.56 -8.91
N GLY A 260 -10.60 -20.87 -7.76
CA GLY A 260 -10.94 -21.36 -6.43
C GLY A 260 -12.40 -21.19 -6.03
N HIS A 261 -13.28 -20.66 -6.89
CA HIS A 261 -14.69 -20.38 -6.55
C HIS A 261 -15.46 -21.61 -6.02
N GLU A 262 -15.05 -22.82 -6.41
CA GLU A 262 -15.66 -24.09 -5.99
C GLU A 262 -14.80 -24.89 -4.99
N ALA A 263 -13.58 -24.44 -4.68
CA ALA A 263 -12.64 -25.19 -3.86
C ALA A 263 -12.76 -24.80 -2.37
N LYS A 264 -12.76 -25.80 -1.48
CA LYS A 264 -12.69 -25.57 -0.02
C LYS A 264 -11.36 -24.93 0.40
N ASN A 265 -10.32 -25.06 -0.42
CA ASN A 265 -8.98 -24.55 -0.17
C ASN A 265 -8.31 -24.09 -1.50
N PRO A 266 -7.77 -22.86 -1.57
CA PRO A 266 -7.15 -22.35 -2.79
C PRO A 266 -5.90 -23.11 -3.25
N ILE A 267 -5.16 -23.76 -2.33
CA ILE A 267 -3.90 -24.46 -2.66
C ILE A 267 -4.15 -25.93 -3.08
N GLU A 268 -5.27 -26.54 -2.68
CA GLU A 268 -5.60 -27.92 -3.07
C GLU A 268 -5.67 -28.11 -4.60
N LYS A 269 -6.05 -27.06 -5.35
CA LYS A 269 -5.98 -27.07 -6.83
C LYS A 269 -4.58 -26.77 -7.40
N LEU A 270 -3.72 -26.04 -6.68
CA LEU A 270 -2.33 -25.79 -7.11
C LEU A 270 -1.46 -27.06 -7.03
N ASN A 271 -1.85 -28.02 -6.17
CA ASN A 271 -1.07 -29.21 -5.87
C ASN A 271 -1.51 -30.49 -6.59
N GLY A 272 -2.45 -30.49 -7.55
CA GLY A 272 -2.83 -31.76 -8.17
C GLY A 272 -3.68 -31.73 -9.45
N ASN A 273 -3.19 -32.49 -10.43
CA ASN A 273 -3.85 -33.02 -11.64
C ASN A 273 -4.04 -32.06 -12.83
N PRO A 274 -3.66 -32.50 -14.05
CA PRO A 274 -3.91 -31.74 -15.26
C PRO A 274 -5.42 -31.54 -15.45
N VAL A 275 -5.80 -30.30 -15.78
CA VAL A 275 -7.16 -29.95 -16.18
C VAL A 275 -7.51 -30.80 -17.40
N PRO A 276 -8.64 -31.55 -17.44
CA PRO A 276 -9.08 -32.20 -18.67
C PRO A 276 -9.29 -31.11 -19.73
N ALA A 277 -8.74 -31.36 -20.91
CA ALA A 277 -8.78 -30.48 -22.07
C ALA A 277 -10.19 -29.96 -22.41
#